data_AF-A0A961I5B3-F1
#
_entry.id   AF-A0A961I5B3-F1
#
_cell.length_a   1.000
_cell.length_b   1.000
_cell.length_c   1.000
_cell.angle_alpha   90.00
_cell.angle_beta   90.00
_cell.angle_gamma   90.00
#
_symmetry.space_group_name_H-M   'P 1'
#
loop_
_entity.id
_entity.type
_entity.pdbx_description
1 polymer ?
#
loop_
_entity_poly.entity_id
_entity_poly.type
_entity_poly.pdbx_seq_one_letter_code
_entity_poly.pdbx_strand_id
1 'polypeptide(L)'
;MRIFNRIILFILSGMTLGCNTINTDCATYDGQCNLLLTYLLYNPVYELRDCELLASDSYATWYTLLGSSDDDFVSDICGGRDRLFVTGSTNGIVSSAQGVTPISGYPTSPPESKIMVASYGSGGNMNWFRIMGPAGSGQGSTAIAATGDGGAVLLGNTAVDIPSIDGVTPLQSFQGSGEFIIIRFDKNGFVQWYTFFGGTGNDQPRDLIATSDGGVLVCGTTSTNIPGYAGLSPLLPFSNNDAVIVKFASNGTPEWYT
;
A
#
# COMPACT_ATOMS: atom_id res chain seq x y z
N MET A 1 -15.76 -26.64 -8.74
CA MET A 1 -15.88 -25.31 -9.37
C MET A 1 -15.02 -24.37 -8.54
N ARG A 2 -13.77 -24.09 -8.96
CA ARG A 2 -12.89 -23.18 -8.23
C ARG A 2 -13.22 -21.75 -8.67
N ILE A 3 -13.56 -20.91 -7.71
CA ILE A 3 -13.91 -19.51 -7.89
C ILE A 3 -12.61 -18.73 -7.71
N PHE A 4 -12.20 -17.93 -8.69
CA PHE A 4 -10.94 -17.19 -8.66
C PHE A 4 -11.20 -15.77 -8.17
N ASN A 5 -10.65 -15.41 -7.01
CA ASN A 5 -10.70 -14.04 -6.51
C ASN A 5 -9.66 -13.21 -7.28
N ARG A 6 -10.10 -12.32 -8.17
CA ARG A 6 -9.20 -11.40 -8.89
C ARG A 6 -9.53 -9.96 -8.52
N ILE A 7 -8.49 -9.14 -8.47
CA ILE A 7 -8.59 -7.71 -8.20
C ILE A 7 -9.05 -7.00 -9.47
N ILE A 8 -10.17 -6.27 -9.43
CA ILE A 8 -10.62 -5.41 -10.54
C ILE A 8 -10.51 -3.95 -10.13
N LEU A 9 -9.94 -3.17 -11.03
CA LEU A 9 -9.81 -1.73 -10.90
C LEU A 9 -10.61 -1.02 -12.01
N PHE A 10 -11.39 0.01 -11.67
CA PHE A 10 -12.10 0.86 -12.62
C PHE A 10 -11.65 2.32 -12.53
N ILE A 11 -11.43 2.97 -13.68
CA ILE A 11 -11.40 4.44 -13.78
C ILE A 11 -12.65 4.89 -14.55
N LEU A 12 -13.42 5.81 -13.95
CA LEU A 12 -14.61 6.45 -14.51
C LEU A 12 -14.30 7.88 -14.94
N SER A 13 -14.94 8.38 -15.99
CA SER A 13 -14.89 9.78 -16.42
C SER A 13 -16.28 10.44 -16.38
N GLY A 14 -16.33 11.77 -16.17
CA GLY A 14 -17.56 12.58 -16.32
C GLY A 14 -18.45 12.78 -15.07
N MET A 15 -17.88 12.80 -13.86
CA MET A 15 -18.67 12.84 -12.61
C MET A 15 -18.84 14.25 -11.99
N THR A 16 -20.00 14.52 -11.38
CA THR A 16 -20.21 15.62 -10.41
C THR A 16 -20.61 15.00 -9.06
N LEU A 17 -19.86 15.24 -7.99
CA LEU A 17 -20.08 14.59 -6.69
C LEU A 17 -20.90 15.47 -5.73
N GLY A 18 -21.91 14.86 -5.10
CA GLY A 18 -22.39 15.24 -3.77
C GLY A 18 -22.19 14.03 -2.87
N CYS A 19 -21.16 14.03 -2.00
CA CYS A 19 -20.82 12.85 -1.22
C CYS A 19 -20.69 13.19 0.28
N ASN A 20 -21.48 12.51 1.10
CA ASN A 20 -21.30 12.43 2.55
C ASN A 20 -20.81 11.00 2.82
N THR A 21 -19.53 10.87 3.19
CA THR A 21 -18.84 9.64 3.63
C THR A 21 -18.58 8.57 2.55
N ILE A 22 -17.30 8.28 2.26
CA ILE A 22 -16.64 6.95 2.24
C ILE A 22 -15.16 7.08 1.80
N ASN A 23 -14.34 6.21 2.39
CA ASN A 23 -12.91 5.94 2.21
C ASN A 23 -12.53 5.55 0.76
N THR A 24 -12.54 6.51 -0.16
CA THR A 24 -12.05 6.35 -1.54
C THR A 24 -11.02 7.44 -1.80
N ASP A 25 -9.80 7.04 -2.15
CA ASP A 25 -8.76 7.98 -2.54
C ASP A 25 -9.10 8.51 -3.95
N CYS A 26 -9.51 9.77 -4.03
CA CYS A 26 -9.89 10.40 -5.30
C CYS A 26 -8.62 10.75 -6.10
N ALA A 27 -8.39 10.07 -7.23
CA ALA A 27 -7.36 10.49 -8.17
C ALA A 27 -7.90 11.62 -9.06
N THR A 28 -7.28 12.80 -9.02
CA THR A 28 -7.62 13.90 -9.92
C THR A 28 -6.94 13.69 -11.29
N TYR A 29 -7.73 13.67 -12.37
CA TYR A 29 -7.25 13.63 -13.75
C TYR A 29 -7.65 14.95 -14.43
N ASP A 30 -6.66 15.70 -14.91
CA ASP A 30 -6.88 16.91 -15.73
C ASP A 30 -7.75 18.02 -15.08
N GLY A 31 -7.73 18.11 -13.74
CA GLY A 31 -8.56 19.06 -12.98
C GLY A 31 -10.01 18.59 -12.76
N GLN A 32 -10.35 17.36 -13.11
CA GLN A 32 -11.62 16.71 -12.77
C GLN A 32 -11.40 15.55 -11.77
N CYS A 33 -12.34 15.37 -10.83
CA CYS A 33 -12.33 14.22 -9.91
C CYS A 33 -12.80 12.98 -10.66
N ASN A 34 -11.90 12.00 -10.85
CA ASN A 34 -12.28 10.66 -11.29
C ASN A 34 -12.38 9.75 -10.07
N LEU A 35 -13.51 9.04 -9.92
CA LEU A 35 -13.69 8.07 -8.85
C LEU A 35 -12.94 6.79 -9.20
N LEU A 36 -12.10 6.34 -8.27
CA LEU A 36 -11.37 5.10 -8.36
C LEU A 36 -12.07 4.05 -7.50
N LEU A 37 -12.50 2.95 -8.12
CA LEU A 37 -13.31 1.94 -7.45
C LEU A 37 -12.62 0.58 -7.57
N THR A 38 -12.33 -0.02 -6.42
CA THR A 38 -11.73 -1.35 -6.31
C THR A 38 -12.80 -2.35 -5.88
N TYR A 39 -12.99 -3.42 -6.65
CA TYR A 39 -13.92 -4.50 -6.31
C TYR A 39 -13.22 -5.86 -6.25
N LEU A 40 -13.60 -6.65 -5.24
CA LEU A 40 -13.36 -8.09 -5.18
C LEU A 40 -14.60 -8.80 -5.73
N LEU A 41 -14.51 -9.44 -6.90
CA LEU A 41 -15.63 -10.24 -7.40
C LEU A 41 -15.62 -11.63 -6.78
N TYR A 42 -16.59 -11.89 -5.91
CA TYR A 42 -17.04 -13.23 -5.55
C TYR A 42 -18.26 -13.59 -6.42
N ASN A 43 -18.24 -14.78 -7.04
CA ASN A 43 -19.13 -15.32 -8.11
C ASN A 43 -20.66 -14.98 -8.07
N PRO A 44 -21.40 -15.22 -9.17
CA PRO A 44 -21.98 -14.23 -10.07
C PRO A 44 -23.47 -13.93 -9.78
N VAL A 45 -23.87 -13.78 -8.51
CA VAL A 45 -25.27 -13.47 -8.16
C VAL A 45 -25.35 -12.47 -7.01
N TYR A 46 -24.66 -11.33 -7.10
CA TYR A 46 -25.03 -10.15 -6.32
C TYR A 46 -24.74 -8.90 -7.15
N GLU A 47 -25.81 -8.11 -7.34
CA GLU A 47 -25.76 -6.78 -7.93
C GLU A 47 -24.73 -5.91 -7.20
N LEU A 48 -24.05 -5.06 -7.98
CA LEU A 48 -23.19 -3.99 -7.51
C LEU A 48 -23.89 -3.21 -6.39
N ARG A 49 -23.42 -3.37 -5.15
CA ARG A 49 -23.89 -2.57 -4.02
C ARG A 49 -22.70 -2.07 -3.21
N ASP A 50 -21.93 -1.17 -3.81
CA ASP A 50 -21.43 0.00 -3.08
C ASP A 50 -21.14 1.14 -4.07
N CYS A 51 -21.49 2.38 -3.71
CA CYS A 51 -21.65 3.53 -4.62
C CYS A 51 -22.72 3.34 -5.73
N GLU A 52 -23.94 3.84 -5.49
CA GLU A 52 -24.92 4.05 -6.55
C GLU A 52 -24.37 5.12 -7.52
N LEU A 53 -24.02 4.71 -8.75
CA LEU A 53 -23.65 5.62 -9.84
C LEU A 53 -24.83 6.54 -10.14
N LEU A 54 -24.76 7.80 -9.69
CA LEU A 54 -25.83 8.80 -9.92
C LEU A 54 -25.69 9.58 -11.23
N ALA A 55 -24.79 9.19 -12.14
CA ALA A 55 -24.66 9.80 -13.46
C ALA A 55 -25.06 8.81 -14.56
N SER A 56 -26.00 9.20 -15.43
CA SER A 56 -26.48 8.39 -16.56
C SER A 56 -25.39 8.07 -17.60
N ASP A 57 -24.23 8.73 -17.51
CA ASP A 57 -23.21 8.77 -18.57
C ASP A 57 -21.80 8.37 -18.09
N SER A 58 -21.68 7.71 -16.94
CA SER A 58 -20.39 7.20 -16.44
C SER A 58 -20.10 5.79 -16.97
N TYR A 59 -19.03 5.66 -17.76
CA TYR A 59 -18.54 4.38 -18.28
C TYR A 59 -17.10 4.13 -17.82
N ALA A 60 -16.78 2.87 -17.51
CA ALA A 60 -15.40 2.48 -17.24
C ALA A 60 -14.56 2.63 -18.53
N THR A 61 -13.50 3.44 -18.48
CA THR A 61 -12.61 3.64 -19.64
C THR A 61 -11.64 2.49 -19.82
N TRP A 62 -11.23 1.86 -18.71
CA TRP A 62 -10.40 0.66 -18.70
C TRP A 62 -10.54 -0.07 -17.36
N TYR A 63 -10.18 -1.36 -17.37
CA TYR A 63 -9.98 -2.15 -16.17
C TYR A 63 -8.78 -3.07 -16.35
N THR A 64 -8.18 -3.51 -15.24
CA THR A 64 -7.09 -4.49 -15.25
C THR A 64 -7.25 -5.48 -14.10
N LEU A 65 -6.52 -6.58 -14.19
CA LEU A 65 -6.39 -7.61 -13.17
C LEU A 65 -4.92 -7.78 -12.82
N LEU A 66 -4.61 -7.81 -11.54
CA LEU A 66 -3.29 -8.15 -11.03
C LEU A 66 -3.48 -9.12 -9.86
N GLY A 67 -2.78 -10.24 -9.90
CA GLY A 67 -2.95 -11.32 -8.93
C GLY A 67 -2.47 -12.66 -9.48
N SER A 68 -2.62 -13.70 -8.68
CA SER A 68 -2.20 -15.06 -8.91
C SER A 68 -3.40 -15.99 -9.19
N SER A 69 -3.18 -17.31 -9.11
CA SER A 69 -4.26 -18.29 -9.07
C SER A 69 -4.81 -18.56 -7.68
N ASP A 70 -4.14 -18.02 -6.65
CA ASP A 70 -4.52 -18.12 -5.24
C ASP A 70 -5.23 -16.84 -4.80
N ASP A 71 -5.51 -16.67 -3.51
CA ASP A 71 -6.19 -15.48 -3.02
C ASP A 71 -5.30 -14.23 -3.15
N ASP A 72 -5.88 -13.16 -3.67
CA ASP A 72 -5.25 -11.85 -3.78
C ASP A 72 -6.20 -10.77 -3.25
N PHE A 73 -5.65 -9.79 -2.54
CA PHE A 73 -6.39 -8.73 -1.88
C PHE A 73 -5.80 -7.37 -2.26
N VAL A 74 -6.66 -6.36 -2.43
CA VAL A 74 -6.23 -4.95 -2.43
C VAL A 74 -6.39 -4.40 -1.03
N SER A 75 -5.38 -3.67 -0.58
CA SER A 75 -5.44 -2.94 0.68
C SER A 75 -5.70 -1.46 0.45
N ASP A 76 -5.04 -0.86 -0.53
CA ASP A 76 -5.13 0.58 -0.79
C ASP A 76 -4.70 0.96 -2.21
N ILE A 77 -5.08 2.16 -2.61
CA ILE A 77 -4.85 2.70 -3.94
C ILE A 77 -4.74 4.22 -3.90
N CYS A 78 -3.78 4.80 -4.63
CA CYS A 78 -3.61 6.24 -4.68
C CYS A 78 -3.20 6.78 -6.05
N GLY A 79 -3.61 8.02 -6.33
CA GLY A 79 -3.26 8.77 -7.52
C GLY A 79 -1.98 9.58 -7.37
N GLY A 80 -1.07 9.45 -8.33
CA GLY A 80 0.04 10.38 -8.55
C GLY A 80 -0.24 11.31 -9.73
N ARG A 81 0.74 12.16 -10.09
CA ARG A 81 0.60 13.17 -11.15
C ARG A 81 0.23 12.59 -12.53
N ASP A 82 0.77 11.42 -12.86
CA ASP A 82 0.66 10.76 -14.18
C ASP A 82 0.47 9.24 -14.08
N ARG A 83 0.21 8.75 -12.87
CA ARG A 83 0.28 7.33 -12.53
C ARG A 83 -0.65 7.00 -11.38
N LEU A 84 -0.92 5.73 -11.25
CA LEU A 84 -1.67 5.14 -10.16
C LEU A 84 -0.79 4.13 -9.44
N PHE A 85 -0.94 4.06 -8.12
CA PHE A 85 -0.32 3.01 -7.31
C PHE A 85 -1.39 2.19 -6.63
N VAL A 86 -1.22 0.87 -6.65
CA VAL A 86 -2.08 -0.10 -5.96
C VAL A 86 -1.20 -0.90 -5.04
N THR A 87 -1.65 -1.12 -3.80
CA THR A 87 -1.02 -2.06 -2.89
C THR A 87 -2.02 -3.07 -2.37
N GLY A 88 -1.52 -4.24 -2.00
CA GLY A 88 -2.33 -5.32 -1.48
C GLY A 88 -1.48 -6.51 -1.06
N SER A 89 -2.07 -7.69 -1.17
CA SER A 89 -1.35 -8.94 -0.97
C SER A 89 -1.72 -10.01 -1.99
N THR A 90 -0.81 -10.95 -2.20
CA THR A 90 -1.02 -12.15 -3.02
C THR A 90 -0.56 -13.39 -2.24
N ASN A 91 -1.34 -14.48 -2.32
CA ASN A 91 -1.00 -15.78 -1.75
C ASN A 91 -0.32 -16.71 -2.76
N GLY A 92 -0.07 -16.24 -3.98
CA GLY A 92 0.47 -17.06 -5.06
C GLY A 92 1.59 -16.38 -5.84
N ILE A 93 2.01 -17.02 -6.93
CA ILE A 93 3.09 -16.54 -7.79
C ILE A 93 2.51 -15.68 -8.91
N VAL A 94 2.93 -14.42 -9.01
CA VAL A 94 2.65 -13.54 -10.14
C VAL A 94 3.93 -13.34 -10.96
N SER A 95 4.14 -14.19 -11.96
CA SER A 95 5.37 -14.17 -12.79
C SER A 95 5.38 -13.08 -13.86
N SER A 96 4.20 -12.63 -14.30
CA SER A 96 4.04 -11.49 -15.20
C SER A 96 2.62 -10.93 -15.13
N ALA A 97 2.45 -9.65 -15.46
CA ALA A 97 1.17 -9.01 -15.64
C ALA A 97 1.28 -7.94 -16.73
N GLN A 98 0.34 -7.93 -17.69
CA GLN A 98 0.38 -7.06 -18.88
C GLN A 98 1.74 -7.04 -19.64
N GLY A 99 2.45 -8.17 -19.66
CA GLY A 99 3.78 -8.27 -20.30
C GLY A 99 4.94 -7.68 -19.48
N VAL A 100 4.67 -7.18 -18.28
CA VAL A 100 5.68 -6.73 -17.31
C VAL A 100 6.05 -7.90 -16.39
N THR A 101 7.31 -8.00 -16.00
CA THR A 101 7.82 -8.94 -14.97
C THR A 101 8.08 -8.19 -13.66
N PRO A 102 7.95 -8.83 -12.48
CA PRO A 102 8.17 -8.15 -11.22
C PRO A 102 9.64 -7.72 -11.06
N ILE A 103 9.89 -6.51 -10.54
CA ILE A 103 11.25 -5.95 -10.36
C ILE A 103 12.06 -6.76 -9.33
N SER A 104 11.38 -7.25 -8.31
CA SER A 104 11.84 -8.38 -7.52
C SER A 104 10.65 -9.31 -7.33
N GLY A 105 10.83 -10.56 -7.76
CA GLY A 105 9.85 -11.61 -7.60
C GLY A 105 10.23 -12.46 -6.40
N TYR A 106 9.27 -12.72 -5.53
CA TYR A 106 9.44 -13.78 -4.56
C TYR A 106 9.46 -15.13 -5.29
N PRO A 107 10.55 -15.92 -5.23
CA PRO A 107 10.79 -17.01 -6.19
C PRO A 107 10.06 -18.32 -5.89
N THR A 108 9.37 -18.44 -4.75
CA THR A 108 8.73 -19.69 -4.34
C THR A 108 7.35 -19.45 -3.73
N SER A 109 6.39 -20.30 -4.09
CA SER A 109 5.02 -20.33 -3.55
C SER A 109 5.06 -20.32 -2.02
N PRO A 110 4.75 -19.20 -1.35
CA PRO A 110 4.63 -19.21 0.10
C PRO A 110 3.21 -19.71 0.46
N PRO A 111 3.02 -20.50 1.51
CA PRO A 111 1.68 -20.72 2.07
C PRO A 111 1.05 -19.44 2.69
N GLU A 112 1.68 -18.27 2.51
CA GLU A 112 1.44 -17.06 3.29
C GLU A 112 1.47 -15.81 2.40
N SER A 113 0.58 -14.87 2.70
CA SER A 113 0.41 -13.60 1.97
C SER A 113 1.71 -12.81 1.81
N LYS A 114 1.92 -12.25 0.63
CA LYS A 114 3.05 -11.38 0.30
C LYS A 114 2.55 -10.00 -0.07
N ILE A 115 3.30 -8.96 0.26
CA ILE A 115 2.98 -7.60 -0.16
C ILE A 115 3.05 -7.55 -1.68
N MET A 116 2.01 -7.06 -2.31
CA MET A 116 1.99 -6.75 -3.73
C MET A 116 1.84 -5.24 -3.90
N VAL A 117 2.68 -4.63 -4.72
CA VAL A 117 2.59 -3.21 -5.08
C VAL A 117 2.79 -3.04 -6.58
N ALA A 118 1.98 -2.20 -7.20
CA ALA A 118 2.05 -1.95 -8.63
C ALA A 118 1.84 -0.48 -8.97
N SER A 119 2.48 -0.04 -10.05
CA SER A 119 2.25 1.24 -10.69
C SER A 119 1.63 1.04 -12.07
N TYR A 120 0.65 1.86 -12.40
CA TYR A 120 0.03 1.95 -13.71
C TYR A 120 0.14 3.38 -14.26
N GLY A 121 0.27 3.52 -15.57
CA GLY A 121 0.03 4.79 -16.25
C GLY A 121 -1.45 5.15 -16.24
N SER A 122 -1.76 6.40 -16.54
CA SER A 122 -3.16 6.90 -16.60
C SER A 122 -4.05 6.16 -17.61
N GLY A 123 -3.45 5.53 -18.62
CA GLY A 123 -4.14 4.68 -19.61
C GLY A 123 -4.35 3.22 -19.18
N GLY A 124 -4.00 2.85 -17.94
CA GLY A 124 -4.17 1.49 -17.41
C GLY A 124 -3.06 0.51 -17.80
N ASN A 125 -2.02 0.97 -18.50
CA ASN A 125 -0.82 0.19 -18.78
C ASN A 125 0.04 0.07 -17.52
N MET A 126 0.47 -1.13 -17.19
CA MET A 126 1.36 -1.38 -16.05
C MET A 126 2.74 -0.80 -16.33
N ASN A 127 3.25 0.00 -15.39
CA ASN A 127 4.62 0.53 -15.43
C ASN A 127 5.57 -0.48 -14.80
N TRP A 128 5.25 -0.94 -13.60
CA TRP A 128 6.02 -1.90 -12.82
C TRP A 128 5.16 -2.52 -11.73
N PHE A 129 5.58 -3.67 -11.21
CA PHE A 129 5.05 -4.23 -9.98
C PHE A 129 6.10 -5.01 -9.22
N ARG A 130 5.80 -5.30 -7.96
CA ARG A 130 6.62 -6.07 -7.04
C ARG A 130 5.78 -7.02 -6.21
N ILE A 131 6.43 -8.10 -5.79
CA ILE A 131 5.95 -9.01 -4.75
C ILE A 131 7.05 -9.09 -3.70
N MET A 132 6.75 -8.71 -2.46
CA MET A 132 7.75 -8.56 -1.40
C MET A 132 7.33 -9.27 -0.12
N GLY A 133 8.34 -9.62 0.68
CA GLY A 133 8.20 -10.34 1.93
C GLY A 133 9.09 -11.58 1.96
N PRO A 134 9.72 -11.93 3.10
CA PRO A 134 10.59 -13.10 3.21
C PRO A 134 9.82 -14.44 3.15
N ALA A 135 10.58 -15.54 3.08
CA ALA A 135 10.01 -16.90 3.05
C ALA A 135 9.25 -17.20 4.34
N GLY A 136 8.20 -18.02 4.25
CA GLY A 136 7.56 -18.63 5.43
C GLY A 136 7.05 -17.65 6.48
N SER A 137 6.62 -16.47 6.05
CA SER A 137 6.01 -15.46 6.90
C SER A 137 5.03 -14.61 6.08
N GLY A 138 3.86 -14.29 6.63
CA GLY A 138 2.85 -13.46 6.01
C GLY A 138 3.18 -11.98 6.18
N GLN A 139 3.03 -11.20 5.11
CA GLN A 139 3.10 -9.75 5.13
C GLN A 139 1.86 -9.16 4.46
N GLY A 140 1.35 -8.09 5.06
CA GLY A 140 0.26 -7.29 4.52
C GLY A 140 0.74 -5.87 4.25
N SER A 141 0.13 -5.24 3.25
CA SER A 141 0.15 -3.78 3.14
C SER A 141 -1.16 -3.22 3.69
N THR A 142 -1.14 -1.98 4.15
CA THR A 142 -2.31 -1.29 4.70
C THR A 142 -2.62 0.01 3.98
N ALA A 143 -1.59 0.74 3.51
CA ALA A 143 -1.77 2.01 2.83
C ALA A 143 -0.63 2.29 1.83
N ILE A 144 -0.89 3.16 0.85
CA ILE A 144 0.09 3.65 -0.12
C ILE A 144 -0.20 5.11 -0.50
N ALA A 145 0.82 5.97 -0.54
CA ALA A 145 0.69 7.35 -1.00
C ALA A 145 1.71 7.68 -2.09
N ALA A 146 1.26 8.41 -3.11
CA ALA A 146 2.14 8.94 -4.15
C ALA A 146 3.03 10.06 -3.60
N THR A 147 4.29 10.10 -4.04
CA THR A 147 5.23 11.15 -3.65
C THR A 147 5.43 12.17 -4.77
N GLY A 148 5.80 13.41 -4.42
CA GLY A 148 5.96 14.51 -5.38
C GLY A 148 7.05 14.31 -6.43
N ASP A 149 7.98 13.38 -6.21
CA ASP A 149 9.03 12.95 -7.15
C ASP A 149 8.55 11.84 -8.12
N GLY A 150 7.27 11.46 -8.08
CA GLY A 150 6.66 10.44 -8.93
C GLY A 150 6.83 9.00 -8.42
N GLY A 151 7.40 8.84 -7.23
CA GLY A 151 7.45 7.56 -6.50
C GLY A 151 6.21 7.30 -5.65
N ALA A 152 6.36 6.41 -4.67
CA ALA A 152 5.34 6.11 -3.68
C ALA A 152 5.97 5.73 -2.32
N VAL A 153 5.22 5.90 -1.25
CA VAL A 153 5.51 5.31 0.07
C VAL A 153 4.41 4.30 0.40
N LEU A 154 4.80 3.09 0.79
CA LEU A 154 3.93 2.01 1.21
C LEU A 154 4.07 1.80 2.72
N LEU A 155 2.95 1.55 3.36
CA LEU A 155 2.87 1.07 4.75
C LEU A 155 2.34 -0.36 4.74
N GLY A 156 2.97 -1.20 5.53
CA GLY A 156 2.51 -2.55 5.79
C GLY A 156 2.94 -3.02 7.17
N ASN A 157 2.64 -4.28 7.47
CA ASN A 157 3.06 -4.93 8.70
C ASN A 157 3.90 -6.17 8.38
N THR A 158 4.87 -6.47 9.24
CA THR A 158 5.59 -7.75 9.22
C THR A 158 5.73 -8.31 10.63
N ALA A 159 5.66 -9.62 10.77
CA ALA A 159 5.94 -10.35 12.01
C ALA A 159 7.40 -10.88 12.07
N VAL A 160 8.20 -10.58 11.05
CA VAL A 160 9.58 -11.06 10.94
C VAL A 160 10.51 -9.97 10.41
N ASP A 161 11.78 -10.09 10.75
CA ASP A 161 12.84 -9.23 10.22
C ASP A 161 13.01 -9.42 8.71
N ILE A 162 13.27 -8.29 8.02
CA ILE A 162 13.62 -8.23 6.60
C ILE A 162 14.96 -7.50 6.51
N PRO A 163 16.09 -8.23 6.52
CA PRO A 163 17.41 -7.64 6.66
C PRO A 163 17.84 -6.85 5.42
N SER A 164 17.26 -7.16 4.26
CA SER A 164 17.47 -6.39 3.04
C SER A 164 16.31 -6.52 2.05
N ILE A 165 16.02 -5.42 1.34
CA ILE A 165 15.18 -5.41 0.14
C ILE A 165 16.04 -4.88 -1.01
N ASP A 166 16.33 -5.73 -2.00
CA ASP A 166 17.17 -5.41 -3.17
C ASP A 166 18.55 -4.79 -2.84
N GLY A 167 19.17 -5.21 -1.73
CA GLY A 167 20.46 -4.68 -1.28
C GLY A 167 20.38 -3.41 -0.43
N VAL A 168 19.18 -2.83 -0.26
CA VAL A 168 18.92 -1.77 0.72
C VAL A 168 18.79 -2.42 2.10
N THR A 169 19.36 -1.83 3.15
CA THR A 169 19.21 -2.24 4.55
C THR A 169 18.23 -1.32 5.27
N PRO A 170 17.57 -1.75 6.36
CA PRO A 170 16.57 -0.92 7.01
C PRO A 170 17.25 0.24 7.77
N LEU A 171 16.61 1.41 7.82
CA LEU A 171 17.08 2.55 8.62
C LEU A 171 16.99 2.29 10.13
N GLN A 172 16.06 1.43 10.53
CA GLN A 172 15.96 0.85 11.87
C GLN A 172 15.64 -0.63 11.74
N SER A 173 16.36 -1.46 12.50
CA SER A 173 16.15 -2.90 12.60
C SER A 173 14.81 -3.26 13.26
N PHE A 174 14.29 -4.42 12.89
CA PHE A 174 13.12 -5.03 13.51
C PHE A 174 13.40 -5.39 14.98
N GLN A 175 12.48 -5.11 15.91
CA GLN A 175 12.67 -5.32 17.36
C GLN A 175 11.55 -6.11 18.05
N GLY A 176 10.38 -6.23 17.42
CA GLY A 176 9.18 -6.78 18.03
C GLY A 176 8.70 -8.13 17.50
N SER A 177 7.41 -8.38 17.70
CA SER A 177 6.69 -9.56 17.21
C SER A 177 5.78 -9.23 16.02
N GLY A 178 5.50 -7.95 15.81
CA GLY A 178 4.81 -7.39 14.67
C GLY A 178 5.12 -5.89 14.63
N GLU A 179 5.64 -5.38 13.52
CA GLU A 179 6.02 -3.98 13.39
C GLU A 179 5.54 -3.39 12.08
N PHE A 180 5.46 -2.05 12.06
CA PHE A 180 5.19 -1.31 10.85
C PHE A 180 6.42 -1.48 9.95
N ILE A 181 6.20 -1.69 8.66
CA ILE A 181 7.22 -1.53 7.63
C ILE A 181 6.80 -0.39 6.71
N ILE A 182 7.68 0.62 6.61
CA ILE A 182 7.49 1.77 5.73
C ILE A 182 8.53 1.66 4.62
N ILE A 183 8.08 1.61 3.36
CA ILE A 183 8.96 1.43 2.20
C ILE A 183 8.73 2.58 1.22
N ARG A 184 9.80 3.29 0.85
CA ARG A 184 9.75 4.28 -0.22
C ARG A 184 10.29 3.71 -1.52
N PHE A 185 9.55 3.92 -2.60
CA PHE A 185 9.92 3.56 -3.96
C PHE A 185 10.17 4.82 -4.80
N ASP A 186 11.13 4.73 -5.71
CA ASP A 186 11.29 5.70 -6.79
C ASP A 186 10.22 5.51 -7.87
N LYS A 187 10.24 6.40 -8.87
CA LYS A 187 9.28 6.37 -10.00
C LYS A 187 9.31 5.09 -10.84
N ASN A 188 10.40 4.33 -10.79
CA ASN A 188 10.59 3.08 -11.51
C ASN A 188 10.33 1.88 -10.61
N GLY A 189 9.92 2.11 -9.36
CA GLY A 189 9.66 1.07 -8.38
C GLY A 189 10.90 0.66 -7.59
N PHE A 190 12.09 1.22 -7.76
CA PHE A 190 13.25 0.82 -6.93
C PHE A 190 13.13 1.34 -5.50
N VAL A 191 13.47 0.50 -4.50
CA VAL A 191 13.45 0.91 -3.09
C VAL A 191 14.51 1.98 -2.87
N GLN A 192 14.10 3.14 -2.35
CA GLN A 192 15.00 4.22 -1.96
C GLN A 192 15.45 4.09 -0.51
N TRP A 193 14.51 3.75 0.36
CA TRP A 193 14.75 3.42 1.77
C TRP A 193 13.57 2.62 2.30
N TYR A 194 13.80 1.91 3.40
CA TYR A 194 12.72 1.38 4.21
C TYR A 194 13.14 1.38 5.68
N THR A 195 12.15 1.33 6.57
CA THR A 195 12.38 1.23 7.99
C THR A 195 11.30 0.42 8.68
N PHE A 196 11.68 -0.19 9.80
CA PHE A 196 10.72 -0.64 10.79
C PHE A 196 10.39 0.48 11.76
N PHE A 197 9.17 0.44 12.29
CA PHE A 197 8.71 1.34 13.36
C PHE A 197 7.75 0.60 14.28
N GLY A 198 8.02 0.65 15.58
CA GLY A 198 7.30 -0.12 16.58
C GLY A 198 8.09 -0.29 17.88
N GLY A 199 7.43 -0.84 18.89
CA GLY A 199 8.05 -1.35 20.10
C GLY A 199 8.31 -2.85 20.00
N THR A 200 8.65 -3.48 21.13
CA THR A 200 8.92 -4.93 21.17
C THR A 200 7.65 -5.80 21.03
N GLY A 201 6.49 -5.18 20.92
CA GLY A 201 5.16 -5.80 20.93
C GLY A 201 4.65 -6.20 19.56
N ASN A 202 3.32 -6.18 19.41
CA ASN A 202 2.63 -6.37 18.14
C ASN A 202 1.95 -5.06 17.76
N ASP A 203 2.56 -4.34 16.85
CA ASP A 203 2.14 -3.01 16.42
C ASP A 203 1.39 -3.10 15.09
N GLN A 204 0.28 -2.38 15.01
CA GLN A 204 -0.67 -2.45 13.91
C GLN A 204 -0.69 -1.11 13.14
N PRO A 205 -0.09 -1.04 11.95
CA PRO A 205 -0.16 0.14 11.11
C PRO A 205 -1.60 0.33 10.61
N ARG A 206 -2.01 1.59 10.45
CA ARG A 206 -3.36 1.92 9.96
C ARG A 206 -3.34 2.63 8.62
N ASP A 207 -2.63 3.74 8.53
CA ASP A 207 -2.69 4.63 7.37
C ASP A 207 -1.43 5.50 7.23
N LEU A 208 -1.21 6.07 6.03
CA LEU A 208 -0.12 6.98 5.75
C LEU A 208 -0.54 8.12 4.80
N ILE A 209 0.10 9.27 4.93
CA ILE A 209 0.01 10.35 3.93
C ILE A 209 1.39 10.88 3.58
N ALA A 210 1.64 11.15 2.30
CA ALA A 210 2.82 11.91 1.88
C ALA A 210 2.65 13.38 2.28
N THR A 211 3.71 14.00 2.78
CA THR A 211 3.71 15.41 3.20
C THR A 211 4.31 16.30 2.11
N SER A 212 3.90 17.57 2.07
CA SER A 212 4.33 18.52 1.02
C SER A 212 5.84 18.84 1.04
N ASP A 213 6.49 18.63 2.19
CA ASP A 213 7.95 18.68 2.35
C ASP A 213 8.68 17.44 1.79
N GLY A 214 7.94 16.48 1.21
CA GLY A 214 8.45 15.25 0.62
C GLY A 214 8.58 14.07 1.60
N GLY A 215 8.28 14.27 2.88
CA GLY A 215 8.24 13.22 3.90
C GLY A 215 6.93 12.41 3.91
N VAL A 216 6.67 11.75 5.03
CA VAL A 216 5.47 10.94 5.24
C VAL A 216 5.01 11.00 6.70
N LEU A 217 3.70 11.09 6.92
CA LEU A 217 3.06 10.84 8.21
C LEU A 217 2.45 9.44 8.20
N VAL A 218 2.66 8.70 9.27
CA VAL A 218 2.15 7.34 9.45
C VAL A 218 1.41 7.28 10.79
N CYS A 219 0.30 6.56 10.82
CA CYS A 219 -0.42 6.29 12.06
C CYS A 219 -0.76 4.81 12.23
N GLY A 220 -1.04 4.43 13.47
CA GLY A 220 -1.49 3.09 13.83
C GLY A 220 -1.60 2.95 15.33
N THR A 221 -1.50 1.73 15.83
CA THR A 221 -1.50 1.44 17.26
C THR A 221 -0.29 0.61 17.64
N THR A 222 0.32 0.91 18.78
CA THR A 222 1.38 0.08 19.35
C THR A 222 0.92 -0.61 20.62
N SER A 223 1.41 -1.83 20.88
CA SER A 223 1.04 -2.59 22.08
C SER A 223 2.06 -2.46 23.21
N THR A 224 3.19 -1.83 22.93
CA THR A 224 4.30 -1.61 23.87
C THR A 224 4.94 -0.25 23.64
N ASN A 225 5.73 0.20 24.62
CA ASN A 225 6.50 1.42 24.47
C ASN A 225 7.50 1.31 23.31
N ILE A 226 7.53 2.33 22.45
CA ILE A 226 8.53 2.45 21.39
C ILE A 226 9.81 2.99 22.04
N PRO A 227 10.92 2.23 22.05
CA PRO A 227 12.20 2.76 22.53
C PRO A 227 12.64 3.93 21.65
N GLY A 228 13.59 4.74 22.14
CA GLY A 228 14.05 5.90 21.39
C GLY A 228 14.47 5.54 19.97
N TYR A 229 13.88 6.23 18.98
CA TYR A 229 14.07 5.96 17.55
C TYR A 229 14.92 7.06 16.94
N ALA A 230 16.08 6.70 16.37
CA ALA A 230 17.11 7.64 15.88
C ALA A 230 17.49 8.77 16.87
N GLY A 231 17.51 8.47 18.17
CA GLY A 231 17.84 9.45 19.22
C GLY A 231 16.69 10.37 19.64
N LEU A 232 15.51 10.22 19.06
CA LEU A 232 14.28 10.87 19.52
C LEU A 232 13.63 10.05 20.64
N SER A 233 12.82 10.72 21.45
CA SER A 233 11.92 10.10 22.44
C SER A 233 10.48 10.42 22.07
N PRO A 234 9.51 9.56 22.42
CA PRO A 234 8.10 9.85 22.17
C PRO A 234 7.69 11.17 22.85
N LEU A 235 6.90 11.96 22.15
CA LEU A 235 6.37 13.23 22.68
C LEU A 235 5.33 12.99 23.79
N LEU A 236 4.63 11.86 23.74
CA LEU A 236 3.62 11.43 24.69
C LEU A 236 3.96 10.01 25.19
N PRO A 237 4.55 9.86 26.38
CA PRO A 237 4.95 8.56 26.89
C PRO A 237 3.75 7.62 27.06
N PHE A 238 3.95 6.39 26.61
CA PHE A 238 2.97 5.31 26.46
C PHE A 238 2.38 4.75 27.77
N SER A 239 1.12 4.29 27.73
CA SER A 239 0.56 3.29 28.66
C SER A 239 -0.43 2.33 27.96
N ASN A 240 -0.13 1.02 27.90
CA ASN A 240 -0.94 -0.01 27.19
C ASN A 240 -1.16 0.29 25.69
N ASN A 241 -2.00 -0.49 24.99
CA ASN A 241 -2.33 -0.23 23.58
C ASN A 241 -2.74 1.23 23.35
N ASP A 242 -1.95 1.98 22.57
CA ASP A 242 -2.20 3.39 22.29
C ASP A 242 -2.00 3.71 20.80
N ALA A 243 -2.62 4.80 20.37
CA ALA A 243 -2.43 5.32 19.02
C ALA A 243 -1.05 5.98 18.91
N VAL A 244 -0.39 5.77 17.78
CA VAL A 244 0.87 6.42 17.44
C VAL A 244 0.72 7.19 16.14
N ILE A 245 1.35 8.36 16.10
CA ILE A 245 1.61 9.11 14.87
C ILE A 245 3.10 9.36 14.79
N VAL A 246 3.72 9.05 13.66
CA VAL A 246 5.13 9.33 13.38
C VAL A 246 5.28 10.09 12.08
N LYS A 247 6.14 11.11 12.09
CA LYS A 247 6.58 11.85 10.91
C LYS A 247 7.98 11.41 10.53
N PHE A 248 8.16 11.06 9.27
CA PHE A 248 9.45 10.87 8.64
C PHE A 248 9.73 11.98 7.62
N ALA A 249 10.99 12.37 7.51
CA ALA A 249 11.53 13.19 6.44
C ALA A 249 11.59 12.40 5.12
N SER A 250 11.86 13.08 4.00
CA SER A 250 11.92 12.47 2.67
C SER A 250 12.98 11.36 2.52
N ASN A 251 14.01 11.38 3.36
CA ASN A 251 15.07 10.37 3.43
C ASN A 251 14.79 9.23 4.43
N GLY A 252 13.60 9.19 5.04
CA GLY A 252 13.19 8.18 6.01
C GLY A 252 13.71 8.41 7.43
N THR A 253 14.38 9.53 7.71
CA THR A 253 14.76 9.90 9.09
C THR A 253 13.50 10.36 9.85
N PRO A 254 13.26 9.90 11.09
CA PRO A 254 12.15 10.40 11.89
C PRO A 254 12.36 11.86 12.27
N GLU A 255 11.27 12.64 12.32
CA GLU A 255 11.29 14.02 12.79
C GLU A 255 10.67 14.14 14.18
N TRP A 256 9.56 13.43 14.42
CA TRP A 256 8.88 13.32 15.71
C TRP A 256 7.90 12.13 15.69
N TYR A 257 7.52 11.67 16.88
CA TYR A 257 6.42 10.73 17.07
C TYR A 257 5.75 10.94 18.42
N THR A 258 4.46 10.61 18.51
CA THR A 258 3.68 10.67 19.75
C THR A 258 4.04 9.54 20.67
#